data_AF-A0A809ZNE2-F1
#
_entry.id   AF-A0A809ZNE2-F1
#
_cell.length_a   1.000
_cell.length_b   1.000
_cell.length_c   1.000
_cell.angle_alpha   90.00
_cell.angle_beta   90.00
_cell.angle_gamma   90.00
#
_symmetry.space_group_name_H-M   'P 1'
#
loop_
_entity.id
_entity.type
_entity.pdbx_description
1 polymer ?
#
loop_
_entity_poly.entity_id
_entity_poly.type
_entity_poly.pdbx_seq_one_letter_code
_entity_poly.pdbx_strand_id
1 'polypeptide(L)'
;MSGDHPLLGVISPLLLIHKIDDEVRGLAKLDETARRLMTVPGVGVVTALKIRHTIDDPSHLRSASAVGAYLDLTPRRSQPGATIGKISRWGGRLPRTYLFEAAAVLLYRTKKWSSLNAWGMKLAKRIGMRKAKVAIARKIAIVLHCIWVNGTSFDWGQAKEA
;
A
#
# COMPACT_ATOMS: atom_id res chain seq x y z
N MET A 1 -1.31 -10.41 49.17
CA MET A 1 -1.25 -11.53 48.21
C MET A 1 -1.64 -10.98 46.85
N SER A 2 -0.68 -10.32 46.18
CA SER A 2 -0.93 -9.73 44.86
C SER A 2 -0.76 -10.83 43.84
N GLY A 3 -1.86 -11.47 43.46
CA GLY A 3 -1.85 -12.51 42.45
C GLY A 3 -1.56 -11.88 41.10
N ASP A 4 -0.45 -12.27 40.47
CA ASP A 4 -0.23 -12.02 39.05
C ASP A 4 -1.40 -12.61 38.28
N HIS A 5 -2.32 -11.75 37.83
CA HIS A 5 -3.47 -12.19 37.07
C HIS A 5 -2.94 -12.84 35.79
N PRO A 6 -3.35 -14.07 35.43
CA PRO A 6 -2.81 -14.81 34.27
C PRO A 6 -2.97 -14.09 32.91
N LEU A 7 -3.73 -12.98 32.89
CA LEU A 7 -3.94 -12.14 31.71
C LEU A 7 -2.86 -11.05 31.57
N LEU A 8 -2.11 -10.70 32.63
CA LEU A 8 -1.05 -9.69 32.54
C LEU A 8 0.06 -10.11 31.57
N GLY A 9 0.36 -11.41 31.47
CA GLY A 9 1.29 -11.96 30.47
C GLY A 9 0.79 -11.82 29.03
N VAL A 10 -0.53 -11.71 28.81
CA VAL A 10 -1.15 -11.55 27.49
C VAL A 10 -1.41 -10.07 27.15
N ILE A 11 -1.75 -9.26 28.15
CA ILE A 11 -2.01 -7.82 28.01
C ILE A 11 -0.69 -7.06 27.74
N SER A 12 0.41 -7.46 28.36
CA SER A 12 1.70 -6.76 28.21
C SER A 12 2.21 -6.71 26.75
N PRO A 13 2.19 -7.81 25.96
CA PRO A 13 2.50 -7.75 24.53
C PRO A 13 1.55 -6.85 23.73
N LEU A 14 0.26 -6.80 24.07
CA LEU A 14 -0.71 -5.93 23.38
C LEU A 14 -0.39 -4.45 23.60
N LEU A 15 -0.02 -4.07 24.82
CA LEU A 15 0.43 -2.71 25.13
C LEU A 15 1.70 -2.34 24.37
N LEU A 16 2.63 -3.28 24.22
CA LEU A 16 3.84 -3.07 23.43
C LEU A 16 3.51 -2.86 21.94
N ILE A 17 2.58 -3.63 21.37
CA ILE A 17 2.13 -3.46 19.99
C ILE A 17 1.56 -2.04 19.79
N HIS A 18 0.71 -1.57 20.71
CA HIS A 18 0.16 -0.22 20.64
C HIS A 18 1.25 0.86 20.68
N LYS A 19 2.25 0.71 21.56
CA LYS A 19 3.38 1.63 21.64
C LYS A 19 4.18 1.67 20.33
N ILE A 20 4.46 0.50 19.75
CA ILE A 20 5.17 0.40 18.46
C ILE A 20 4.33 1.01 17.34
N ASP A 21 3.02 0.77 17.32
CA ASP A 21 2.12 1.36 16.33
C ASP A 21 2.14 2.89 16.38
N ASP A 22 2.15 3.48 17.56
CA ASP A 22 2.25 4.93 17.74
C ASP A 22 3.62 5.48 17.32
N GLU A 23 4.70 4.78 17.63
CA GLU A 23 6.05 5.13 17.18
C GLU A 23 6.16 5.08 15.64
N VAL A 24 5.65 4.02 15.03
CA VAL A 24 5.59 3.85 13.56
C VAL A 24 4.79 4.98 12.91
N ARG A 25 3.64 5.36 13.50
CA ARG A 25 2.85 6.51 13.05
C ARG A 25 3.61 7.83 13.21
N GLY A 26 4.35 8.00 14.31
CA GLY A 26 5.22 9.14 14.55
C GLY A 26 6.28 9.28 13.46
N LEU A 27 7.02 8.21 13.18
CA LEU A 27 8.06 8.19 12.15
C LEU A 27 7.49 8.44 10.74
N ALA A 28 6.36 7.84 10.40
CA ALA A 28 5.72 8.08 9.10
C ALA A 28 5.21 9.52 8.94
N LYS A 29 4.87 10.20 10.04
CA LYS A 29 4.53 11.63 10.00
C LYS A 29 5.75 12.50 9.76
N LEU A 30 6.98 12.04 9.98
CA LEU A 30 8.20 12.79 9.69
C LEU A 30 8.62 12.64 8.22
N ASP A 31 8.39 11.46 7.62
CA ASP A 31 8.69 11.20 6.21
C ASP A 31 7.62 11.80 5.26
N GLU A 32 8.00 12.81 4.47
CA GLU A 32 7.09 13.50 3.56
C GLU A 32 6.50 12.58 2.48
N THR A 33 7.28 11.64 1.97
CA THR A 33 6.79 10.69 0.97
C THR A 33 5.78 9.76 1.60
N ALA A 34 6.04 9.20 2.79
CA ALA A 34 5.08 8.37 3.50
C ALA A 34 3.75 9.11 3.73
N ARG A 35 3.80 10.40 4.11
CA ARG A 35 2.61 11.26 4.22
C ARG A 35 1.84 11.34 2.90
N ARG A 36 2.52 11.62 1.78
CA ARG A 36 1.91 11.67 0.44
C ARG A 36 1.31 10.33 0.02
N LEU A 37 2.01 9.22 0.25
CA LEU A 37 1.52 7.87 -0.07
C LEU A 37 0.23 7.52 0.70
N MET A 38 0.13 7.93 1.98
CA MET A 38 -1.07 7.72 2.80
C MET A 38 -2.29 8.55 2.36
N THR A 39 -2.13 9.50 1.43
CA THR A 39 -3.29 10.19 0.83
C THR A 39 -4.08 9.31 -0.14
N VAL A 40 -3.48 8.22 -0.62
CA VAL A 40 -4.17 7.25 -1.49
C VAL A 40 -5.17 6.45 -0.65
N PRO A 41 -6.45 6.42 -1.02
CA PRO A 41 -7.46 5.70 -0.27
C PRO A 41 -7.14 4.20 -0.20
N GLY A 42 -7.20 3.66 1.02
CA GLY A 42 -6.83 2.28 1.32
C GLY A 42 -5.36 2.09 1.74
N VAL A 43 -4.50 3.09 1.55
CA VAL A 43 -3.08 2.99 1.93
C VAL A 43 -2.88 3.52 3.34
N GLY A 44 -2.55 2.61 4.26
CA GLY A 44 -2.23 2.94 5.65
C GLY A 44 -0.72 3.11 5.88
N VAL A 45 -0.35 3.45 7.13
CA VAL A 45 1.03 3.71 7.54
C VAL A 45 2.00 2.58 7.23
N VAL A 46 1.62 1.33 7.55
CA VAL A 46 2.45 0.15 7.30
C VAL A 46 2.68 -0.07 5.81
N THR A 47 1.63 0.10 4.99
CA THR A 47 1.73 -0.02 3.54
C THR A 47 2.62 1.07 2.96
N ALA A 48 2.44 2.32 3.36
CA ALA A 48 3.22 3.45 2.89
C ALA A 48 4.71 3.29 3.21
N LEU A 49 5.05 2.99 4.48
CA LEU A 49 6.43 2.74 4.90
C LEU A 49 7.03 1.53 4.19
N LYS A 50 6.26 0.44 4.02
CA LYS A 50 6.77 -0.72 3.30
C LYS A 50 7.13 -0.38 1.85
N ILE A 51 6.28 0.34 1.14
CA ILE A 51 6.56 0.77 -0.23
C ILE A 51 7.77 1.69 -0.28
N ARG A 52 7.84 2.67 0.64
CA ARG A 52 8.98 3.58 0.82
C ARG A 52 10.31 2.86 1.07
N HIS A 53 10.31 1.73 1.76
CA HIS A 53 11.52 0.94 2.03
C HIS A 53 11.80 -0.16 0.99
N THR A 54 10.83 -0.51 0.15
CA THR A 54 10.99 -1.55 -0.87
C THR A 54 11.56 -0.98 -2.18
N ILE A 55 11.28 0.29 -2.47
CA ILE A 55 11.79 0.99 -3.65
C ILE A 55 12.87 1.96 -3.15
N ASP A 56 14.16 1.61 -3.24
CA ASP A 56 15.22 2.49 -2.72
C ASP A 56 15.30 3.82 -3.48
N ASP A 57 15.13 3.78 -4.81
CA ASP A 57 15.03 4.97 -5.67
C ASP A 57 13.91 4.76 -6.71
N PRO A 58 12.84 5.58 -6.68
CA PRO A 58 11.74 5.44 -7.64
C PRO A 58 12.14 5.82 -9.07
N SER A 59 13.23 6.57 -9.28
CA SER A 59 13.74 6.95 -10.61
C SER A 59 14.37 5.78 -11.38
N HIS A 60 14.80 4.73 -10.67
CA HIS A 60 15.37 3.53 -11.28
C HIS A 60 14.35 2.68 -12.05
N LEU A 61 13.05 2.93 -11.87
CA LEU A 61 12.01 2.25 -12.62
C LEU A 61 11.79 2.94 -13.96
N ARG A 62 12.07 2.21 -15.07
CA ARG A 62 11.91 2.68 -16.46
C ARG A 62 10.51 3.24 -16.76
N SER A 63 9.49 2.78 -16.04
CA SER A 63 8.12 3.29 -16.15
C SER A 63 7.32 2.94 -14.89
N ALA A 64 6.27 3.73 -14.62
CA ALA A 64 5.40 3.47 -13.48
C ALA A 64 4.70 2.09 -13.59
N SER A 65 4.49 1.55 -14.79
CA SER A 65 3.90 0.21 -14.97
C SER A 65 4.85 -0.93 -14.59
N ALA A 66 6.16 -0.68 -14.58
CA ALA A 66 7.18 -1.65 -14.15
C ALA A 66 7.13 -1.90 -12.64
N VAL A 67 6.59 -0.96 -11.85
CA VAL A 67 6.44 -1.13 -10.38
C VAL A 67 5.58 -2.36 -10.04
N GLY A 68 4.59 -2.69 -10.88
CA GLY A 68 3.75 -3.85 -10.67
C GLY A 68 4.53 -5.16 -10.78
N ALA A 69 5.50 -5.23 -11.70
CA ALA A 69 6.39 -6.37 -11.82
C ALA A 69 7.41 -6.41 -10.67
N TYR A 70 7.95 -5.24 -10.30
CA TYR A 70 8.89 -5.10 -9.19
C TYR A 70 8.29 -5.52 -7.83
N LEU A 71 6.99 -5.34 -7.62
CA LEU A 71 6.27 -5.69 -6.40
C LEU A 71 5.53 -7.05 -6.47
N ASP A 72 5.89 -7.91 -7.42
CA ASP A 72 5.27 -9.25 -7.63
C ASP A 72 3.75 -9.23 -7.87
N LEU A 73 3.21 -8.13 -8.40
CA LEU A 73 1.78 -7.96 -8.73
C LEU A 73 1.42 -8.49 -10.12
N THR A 74 2.40 -8.88 -10.94
CA THR A 74 2.19 -9.50 -12.25
C THR A 74 2.44 -11.01 -12.22
N PRO A 75 1.68 -11.82 -12.98
CA PRO A 75 2.03 -13.22 -13.20
C PRO A 75 3.47 -13.33 -13.71
N ARG A 76 4.20 -14.34 -13.22
CA ARG A 76 5.62 -14.60 -13.49
C ARG A 76 5.88 -14.89 -14.97
N ARG A 77 5.91 -13.85 -15.81
CA ARG A 77 6.59 -13.86 -17.11
C ARG A 77 7.62 -12.72 -17.05
N SER A 78 8.82 -13.07 -16.62
CA SER A 78 9.96 -12.17 -16.48
C SER A 78 10.24 -11.48 -17.81
N GLN A 79 10.27 -10.15 -17.82
CA GLN A 79 11.04 -9.44 -18.83
C GLN A 79 12.51 -9.52 -18.42
N PRO A 80 13.43 -10.00 -19.29
CA PRO A 80 14.85 -9.85 -19.07
C PRO A 80 15.22 -8.37 -19.24
N GLY A 81 15.81 -7.75 -18.21
CA GLY A 81 16.32 -6.38 -18.29
C GLY A 81 15.79 -5.38 -17.27
N ALA A 82 14.91 -5.79 -16.34
CA ALA A 82 14.68 -5.02 -15.12
C ALA A 82 15.82 -5.34 -14.15
N THR A 83 16.76 -4.42 -13.98
CA THR A 83 17.78 -4.51 -12.93
C THR A 83 17.04 -4.57 -11.60
N ILE A 84 16.98 -5.75 -11.00
CA ILE A 84 16.45 -5.93 -9.65
C ILE A 84 17.46 -5.22 -8.75
N GLY A 85 17.18 -3.96 -8.41
CA GLY A 85 17.90 -3.24 -7.37
C GLY A 85 17.93 -4.10 -6.10
N LYS A 86 18.97 -3.93 -5.29
CA LYS A 86 19.15 -4.70 -4.05
C LYS A 86 17.85 -4.66 -3.26
N ILE A 87 17.19 -5.81 -3.12
CA ILE A 87 16.07 -5.94 -2.18
C ILE A 87 16.69 -5.64 -0.81
N SER A 88 16.31 -4.52 -0.21
CA SER A 88 16.80 -4.12 1.11
C SER A 88 16.65 -5.28 2.09
N ARG A 89 17.53 -5.40 3.10
CA ARG A 89 17.55 -6.50 4.10
C ARG A 89 16.22 -6.71 4.85
N TRP A 90 15.24 -5.82 4.66
CA TRP A 90 13.85 -5.90 5.12
C TRP A 90 12.93 -6.66 4.14
N GLY A 91 13.52 -7.37 3.17
CA GLY A 91 12.86 -8.08 2.08
C GLY A 91 11.90 -9.16 2.53
N GLY A 92 10.73 -9.19 1.88
CA GLY A 92 9.73 -10.23 2.02
C GLY A 92 8.47 -9.85 1.24
N ARG A 93 7.78 -10.87 0.66
CA ARG A 93 6.65 -10.88 -0.30
C ARG A 93 5.37 -10.09 0.09
N LEU A 94 5.48 -9.18 1.05
CA LEU A 94 4.39 -8.45 1.66
C LEU A 94 3.83 -7.26 0.85
N PRO A 95 4.56 -6.60 -0.08
CA PRO A 95 3.98 -5.49 -0.85
C PRO A 95 2.71 -5.90 -1.59
N ARG A 96 2.71 -7.11 -2.16
CA ARG A 96 1.52 -7.70 -2.79
C ARG A 96 0.35 -7.83 -1.82
N THR A 97 0.59 -8.39 -0.65
CA THR A 97 -0.45 -8.57 0.38
C THR A 97 -0.97 -7.22 0.86
N TYR A 98 -0.08 -6.28 1.18
CA TYR A 98 -0.47 -4.96 1.66
C TYR A 98 -1.24 -4.15 0.61
N LEU A 99 -0.86 -4.23 -0.66
CA LEU A 99 -1.59 -3.58 -1.74
C LEU A 99 -2.94 -4.25 -2.02
N PHE A 100 -3.03 -5.57 -1.82
CA PHE A 100 -4.30 -6.28 -1.91
C PHE A 100 -5.25 -5.88 -0.77
N GLU A 101 -4.75 -5.77 0.46
CA GLU A 101 -5.53 -5.25 1.59
C GLU A 101 -5.91 -3.78 1.37
N ALA A 102 -5.00 -2.95 0.86
CA ALA A 102 -5.31 -1.57 0.50
C ALA A 102 -6.43 -1.48 -0.55
N ALA A 103 -6.41 -2.36 -1.56
CA ALA A 103 -7.48 -2.47 -2.54
C ALA A 103 -8.82 -2.92 -1.90
N ALA A 104 -8.78 -3.79 -0.90
CA ALA A 104 -9.98 -4.18 -0.16
C ALA A 104 -10.52 -3.01 0.68
N VAL A 105 -9.67 -2.27 1.38
CA VAL A 105 -10.06 -1.07 2.15
C VAL A 105 -10.63 0.00 1.21
N LEU A 106 -10.04 0.20 0.04
CA LEU A 106 -10.56 1.09 -0.99
C LEU A 106 -12.00 0.74 -1.37
N LEU A 107 -12.26 -0.54 -1.66
CA LEU A 107 -13.57 -0.98 -2.15
C LEU A 107 -14.66 -1.06 -1.07
N TYR A 108 -14.31 -1.43 0.17
CA TYR A 108 -15.31 -1.72 1.20
C TYR A 108 -15.41 -0.69 2.31
N ARG A 109 -14.30 -0.01 2.65
CA ARG A 109 -14.24 0.87 3.82
C ARG A 109 -14.18 2.35 3.46
N THR A 110 -13.75 2.68 2.24
CA THR A 110 -13.63 4.07 1.81
C THR A 110 -15.00 4.60 1.39
N LYS A 111 -15.58 5.48 2.21
CA LYS A 111 -16.88 6.13 1.92
C LYS A 111 -16.77 7.25 0.90
N LYS A 112 -15.63 7.94 0.86
CA LYS A 112 -15.39 9.06 -0.07
C LYS A 112 -15.22 8.52 -1.49
N TRP A 113 -15.92 9.14 -2.44
CA TRP A 113 -15.82 8.80 -3.85
C TRP A 113 -14.43 9.16 -4.40
N SER A 114 -13.86 8.28 -5.23
CA SER A 114 -12.71 8.59 -6.06
C SER A 114 -12.86 7.96 -7.44
N SER A 115 -12.21 8.53 -8.44
CA SER A 115 -12.10 7.96 -9.79
C SER A 115 -11.55 6.52 -9.75
N LEU A 116 -10.60 6.24 -8.87
CA LEU A 116 -10.02 4.91 -8.65
C LEU A 116 -11.04 3.93 -8.07
N ASN A 117 -11.82 4.33 -7.05
CA ASN A 117 -12.89 3.50 -6.49
C ASN A 117 -13.98 3.23 -7.55
N ALA A 118 -14.43 4.26 -8.26
CA ALA A 118 -15.44 4.12 -9.31
C ALA A 118 -15.00 3.17 -10.43
N TRP A 119 -13.75 3.30 -10.90
CA TRP A 119 -13.15 2.38 -11.87
C TRP A 119 -13.07 0.95 -11.30
N GLY A 120 -12.61 0.80 -10.05
CA GLY A 120 -12.49 -0.48 -9.37
C GLY A 120 -13.83 -1.21 -9.21
N MET A 121 -14.89 -0.48 -8.85
CA MET A 121 -16.23 -1.03 -8.70
C MET A 121 -16.84 -1.44 -10.05
N LYS A 122 -16.64 -0.64 -11.11
CA LYS A 122 -17.01 -1.02 -12.48
C LYS A 122 -16.25 -2.26 -12.96
N LEU A 123 -14.98 -2.37 -12.61
CA LEU A 123 -14.17 -3.55 -12.93
C LEU A 123 -14.68 -4.79 -12.19
N ALA A 124 -14.98 -4.67 -10.89
CA ALA A 124 -15.53 -5.75 -10.07
C ALA A 124 -16.84 -6.31 -10.63
N LYS A 125 -17.72 -5.45 -11.17
CA LYS A 125 -18.95 -5.88 -11.85
C LYS A 125 -18.70 -6.72 -13.10
N ARG A 126 -17.60 -6.48 -13.83
CA ARG A 126 -17.29 -7.18 -15.10
C ARG A 126 -16.52 -8.49 -14.92
N ILE A 127 -15.52 -8.51 -14.04
CA ILE A 127 -14.58 -9.65 -13.94
C ILE A 127 -14.61 -10.36 -12.59
N GLY A 128 -15.52 -9.93 -11.70
CA GLY A 128 -15.64 -10.46 -10.35
C GLY A 128 -14.67 -9.81 -9.35
N MET A 129 -15.08 -9.81 -8.09
CA MET A 129 -14.44 -9.04 -7.02
C MET A 129 -12.98 -9.43 -6.74
N ARG A 130 -12.67 -10.73 -6.71
CA ARG A 130 -11.31 -11.22 -6.43
C ARG A 130 -10.31 -10.76 -7.49
N LYS A 131 -10.67 -10.86 -8.78
CA LYS A 131 -9.83 -10.43 -9.89
C LYS A 131 -9.68 -8.90 -9.92
N ALA A 132 -10.77 -8.18 -9.63
CA ALA A 132 -10.73 -6.72 -9.54
C ALA A 132 -9.80 -6.22 -8.43
N LYS A 133 -9.80 -6.85 -7.23
CA LYS A 133 -8.86 -6.49 -6.16
C LYS A 133 -7.39 -6.57 -6.59
N VAL A 134 -7.01 -7.62 -7.33
CA VAL A 134 -5.64 -7.75 -7.85
C VAL A 134 -5.31 -6.64 -8.85
N ALA A 135 -6.23 -6.34 -9.76
CA ALA A 135 -6.05 -5.25 -10.72
C ALA A 135 -5.97 -3.87 -10.04
N ILE A 136 -6.76 -3.64 -9.01
CA ILE A 136 -6.73 -2.42 -8.20
C ILE A 136 -5.44 -2.32 -7.40
N ALA A 137 -4.97 -3.40 -6.78
CA ALA A 137 -3.68 -3.42 -6.09
C ALA A 137 -2.54 -3.00 -7.03
N ARG A 138 -2.53 -3.52 -8.27
CA ARG A 138 -1.58 -3.09 -9.31
C ARG A 138 -1.73 -1.60 -9.64
N LYS A 139 -2.97 -1.09 -9.76
CA LYS A 139 -3.21 0.33 -10.05
C LYS A 139 -2.77 1.23 -8.89
N ILE A 140 -3.00 0.83 -7.64
CA ILE A 140 -2.52 1.53 -6.44
C ILE A 140 -0.99 1.61 -6.47
N ALA A 141 -0.29 0.52 -6.80
CA ALA A 141 1.17 0.52 -6.90
C ALA A 141 1.69 1.57 -7.90
N ILE A 142 1.06 1.65 -9.07
CA ILE A 142 1.39 2.64 -10.10
C ILE A 142 1.15 4.06 -9.57
N VAL A 143 0.02 4.31 -8.93
CA VAL A 143 -0.32 5.62 -8.35
C VAL A 143 0.68 6.02 -7.27
N LEU A 144 1.07 5.10 -6.38
CA LEU A 144 2.05 5.34 -5.33
C LEU A 144 3.42 5.71 -5.91
N HIS A 145 3.85 5.01 -6.97
CA HIS A 145 5.09 5.34 -7.67
C HIS A 145 5.04 6.74 -8.29
N CYS A 146 3.95 7.08 -9.00
CA CYS A 146 3.78 8.41 -9.59
C CYS A 146 3.77 9.54 -8.53
N ILE A 147 3.06 9.33 -7.42
CA ILE A 147 3.02 10.26 -6.29
C ILE A 147 4.41 10.49 -5.72
N TRP A 148 5.21 9.42 -5.60
CA TRP A 148 6.58 9.53 -5.11
C TRP A 148 7.46 10.31 -6.08
N VAL A 149 7.51 9.91 -7.35
CA VAL A 149 8.34 10.58 -8.37
C VAL A 149 7.97 12.06 -8.52
N ASN A 150 6.68 12.39 -8.51
CA ASN A 150 6.22 13.75 -8.78
C ASN A 150 6.15 14.62 -7.52
N GLY A 151 6.26 14.04 -6.32
CA GLY A 151 6.06 14.76 -5.05
C GLY A 151 4.65 15.34 -4.88
N THR A 152 3.64 14.74 -5.51
CA THR A 152 2.24 15.21 -5.42
C THR A 152 1.45 14.44 -4.35
N SER A 153 0.18 14.78 -4.17
CA SER A 153 -0.77 14.01 -3.35
C SER A 153 -1.77 13.29 -4.26
N PHE A 154 -2.50 12.31 -3.71
CA PHE A 154 -3.53 11.59 -4.45
C PHE A 154 -4.65 12.53 -4.92
N ASP A 155 -4.90 12.51 -6.22
CA ASP A 155 -6.06 13.16 -6.83
C ASP A 155 -7.28 12.24 -6.75
N TRP A 156 -8.32 12.72 -6.07
CA TRP A 156 -9.59 12.01 -5.94
C TRP A 156 -10.36 11.95 -7.27
N GLY A 157 -10.03 12.85 -8.21
CA GLY A 157 -10.77 13.09 -9.44
C GLY A 157 -12.13 13.73 -9.17
N GLN A 158 -12.83 14.06 -10.25
CA GLN A 158 -14.20 14.57 -10.21
C GLN A 158 -15.18 13.50 -10.67
N ALA A 159 -16.31 13.38 -9.98
CA ALA A 159 -17.43 12.61 -10.51
C ALA A 159 -17.90 13.32 -11.76
N LYS A 160 -17.97 12.63 -12.90
CA LYS A 160 -18.70 13.18 -14.05
C LYS A 160 -20.15 13.35 -13.60
N GLU A 161 -20.58 14.58 -13.42
CA GLU A 161 -22.00 14.91 -13.34
C GLU A 161 -22.65 14.37 -14.63
N ALA A 162 -23.70 13.59 -14.43
CA ALA A 162 -24.46 12.94 -15.50
C ALA A 162 -25.43 13.94 -16.13
#